data_AF-A0A645BGD2-F1
#
_entry.id   AF-A0A645BGD2-F1
#
_cell.length_a   1.000
_cell.length_b   1.000
_cell.length_c   1.000
_cell.angle_alpha   90.00
_cell.angle_beta   90.00
_cell.angle_gamma   90.00
#
_symmetry.space_group_name_H-M   'P 1'
#
loop_
_entity.id
_entity.type
_entity.pdbx_description
1 polymer ?
#
loop_
_entity_poly.entity_id
_entity_poly.type
_entity_poly.pdbx_seq_one_letter_code
_entity_poly.pdbx_strand_id
1 'polypeptide(L)'
;MVQRLDRKEIGLIVLNLPILNHDLENPNLQKLIRNMVVQLLSWIAQNEREEIIRKQRQGIEIAKKKGHYKGRPMKYAANAKNLRDRMTYNVIVSKLKKSEPIKNIPEETDVTRDTVYRIKGELEELS
;
A
#
# COMPACT_ATOMS: atom_id res chain seq x y z
N MET A 1 7.35 -9.61 -19.75
CA MET A 1 8.74 -10.09 -19.58
C MET A 1 9.16 -10.99 -20.73
N VAL A 2 8.44 -12.07 -21.03
CA VAL A 2 8.73 -13.00 -22.15
C VAL A 2 8.88 -12.30 -23.49
N GLN A 3 7.94 -11.42 -23.87
CA GLN A 3 8.04 -10.63 -25.12
C GLN A 3 9.29 -9.73 -25.21
N ARG A 4 9.88 -9.33 -24.07
CA ARG A 4 11.13 -8.54 -24.06
C ARG A 4 12.35 -9.41 -24.32
N LEU A 5 12.31 -10.68 -23.92
CA LEU A 5 13.39 -11.65 -24.16
C LEU A 5 13.41 -12.08 -25.62
N ASP A 6 12.22 -12.28 -26.21
CA ASP A 6 12.09 -12.62 -27.63
C ASP A 6 12.65 -11.52 -28.55
N ARG A 7 12.39 -10.25 -28.23
CA ARG A 7 12.97 -9.11 -28.97
C ARG A 7 14.49 -9.00 -28.85
N LYS A 8 15.09 -9.67 -27.86
CA LYS A 8 16.53 -9.71 -27.61
C LYS A 8 17.16 -11.03 -28.07
N GLU A 9 16.38 -11.90 -28.72
CA GLU A 9 16.82 -13.23 -29.17
C GLU A 9 17.41 -14.10 -28.05
N ILE A 10 16.91 -13.92 -26.82
CA ILE A 10 17.34 -14.69 -25.65
C ILE A 10 16.52 -15.98 -25.58
N GLY A 11 17.20 -17.13 -25.60
CA GLY A 11 16.59 -18.44 -25.40
C GLY A 11 15.95 -18.56 -24.01
N LEU A 12 14.70 -19.06 -23.97
CA LEU A 12 13.95 -19.28 -22.74
C LEU A 12 13.58 -20.75 -22.63
N ILE A 13 14.10 -21.44 -21.61
CA ILE A 13 13.77 -22.83 -21.29
C ILE A 13 12.84 -22.84 -20.09
N VAL A 14 11.66 -23.45 -20.23
CA VAL A 14 10.67 -23.58 -19.16
C VAL A 14 10.64 -25.02 -18.67
N LEU A 15 11.27 -25.30 -17.52
CA LEU A 15 11.42 -26.66 -16.99
C LEU A 15 10.08 -27.38 -16.74
N ASN A 16 9.06 -26.63 -16.31
CA ASN A 16 7.74 -27.18 -15.97
C ASN A 16 6.81 -27.37 -17.17
N LEU A 17 7.18 -26.85 -18.35
CA LEU A 17 6.43 -26.98 -19.60
C LEU A 17 7.38 -27.40 -20.71
N PRO A 18 7.87 -28.67 -20.70
CA PRO A 18 8.88 -29.15 -21.64
C PRO A 18 8.44 -29.06 -23.10
N ILE A 19 7.13 -29.02 -23.38
CA ILE A 19 6.58 -28.76 -24.71
C ILE A 19 7.01 -27.41 -25.31
N LEU A 20 7.41 -26.45 -24.47
CA LEU A 20 7.95 -25.17 -24.90
C LEU A 20 9.44 -25.21 -25.26
N ASN A 21 10.11 -26.31 -24.92
CA ASN A 21 11.55 -26.50 -25.10
C ASN A 21 11.88 -27.53 -26.19
N HIS A 22 10.90 -28.26 -26.71
CA HIS A 22 11.12 -29.30 -27.71
C HIS A 22 11.39 -28.69 -29.09
N ASP A 23 12.50 -29.08 -29.71
CA ASP A 23 12.74 -28.86 -31.12
C ASP A 23 11.82 -29.75 -31.94
N LEU A 24 10.77 -29.13 -32.47
CA LEU A 24 9.97 -29.73 -33.53
C LEU A 24 10.78 -29.61 -34.83
N GLU A 25 10.71 -30.62 -35.69
CA GLU A 25 11.37 -30.63 -37.01
C GLU A 25 11.01 -29.40 -37.87
N ASN A 26 9.93 -28.68 -37.51
CA ASN A 26 9.51 -27.43 -38.12
C ASN A 26 9.61 -26.23 -37.13
N PRO A 27 10.61 -25.35 -37.28
CA PRO A 27 10.81 -24.17 -36.44
C PRO A 27 9.63 -23.18 -36.42
N ASN A 28 8.87 -23.08 -37.52
CA ASN A 28 7.71 -22.18 -37.61
C ASN A 28 6.55 -22.68 -36.74
N LEU A 29 6.34 -24.00 -36.70
CA LEU A 29 5.32 -24.63 -35.87
C LEU A 29 5.67 -24.50 -34.38
N GLN A 30 6.94 -24.69 -34.03
CA GLN A 30 7.45 -24.50 -32.66
C GLN A 30 7.22 -23.05 -32.18
N LYS A 31 7.57 -22.06 -33.00
CA LYS A 31 7.34 -20.64 -32.71
C LYS A 31 5.85 -20.33 -32.53
N LEU A 32 4.99 -20.93 -33.34
CA LEU A 32 3.53 -20.75 -33.23
C LEU A 32 3.00 -21.29 -31.90
N ILE A 33 3.31 -22.54 -31.56
CA ILE A 33 2.87 -23.19 -30.31
C ILE A 33 3.37 -22.39 -29.09
N ARG A 34 4.64 -21.99 -29.09
CA ARG A 34 5.23 -21.18 -28.03
C ARG A 34 4.49 -19.85 -27.86
N ASN A 35 4.21 -19.15 -28.96
CA ASN A 35 3.49 -17.89 -28.93
C ASN A 35 2.06 -18.05 -28.40
N MET A 36 1.36 -19.12 -28.78
CA MET A 36 0.01 -19.41 -28.28
C MET A 36 0.00 -19.67 -26.77
N VAL A 37 0.91 -20.51 -26.27
CA VAL A 37 0.98 -20.82 -24.84
C VAL A 37 1.33 -19.58 -24.03
N VAL A 38 2.28 -18.76 -24.49
CA VAL A 38 2.62 -17.49 -23.83
C VAL A 38 1.43 -16.54 -23.78
N GLN A 39 0.64 -16.46 -24.86
CA GLN A 39 -0.57 -15.64 -24.89
C GLN A 39 -1.63 -16.15 -23.91
N LEU A 40 -1.89 -17.46 -23.89
CA LEU A 40 -2.83 -18.09 -22.96
C LEU A 40 -2.44 -17.82 -21.50
N LEU A 41 -1.18 -18.04 -21.15
CA LEU A 41 -0.68 -17.77 -19.79
C LEU A 41 -0.78 -16.29 -19.42
N SER A 42 -0.50 -15.40 -20.36
CA SER A 42 -0.64 -13.95 -20.15
C SER A 42 -2.10 -13.57 -19.89
N TRP A 43 -3.03 -14.18 -20.61
CA TRP A 43 -4.46 -13.96 -20.42
C TRP A 43 -4.95 -14.51 -19.07
N ILE A 44 -4.54 -15.71 -18.67
CA ILE A 44 -4.87 -16.29 -17.35
C ILE A 44 -4.37 -15.36 -16.24
N ALA A 45 -3.11 -14.94 -16.31
CA ALA A 45 -2.53 -14.05 -15.30
C ALA A 45 -3.26 -12.70 -15.21
N GLN A 46 -3.69 -12.15 -16.35
CA GLN A 46 -4.46 -10.91 -16.38
C GLN A 46 -5.85 -11.11 -15.75
N ASN A 47 -6.55 -12.19 -16.08
CA ASN A 47 -7.86 -12.50 -15.48
C ASN A 47 -7.78 -12.72 -13.98
N GLU A 48 -6.78 -13.47 -13.51
CA GLU A 48 -6.57 -13.69 -12.07
C GLU A 48 -6.34 -12.35 -11.35
N ARG A 49 -5.55 -11.46 -11.95
CA ARG A 49 -5.31 -10.12 -11.41
C ARG A 49 -6.60 -9.31 -11.31
N GLU A 50 -7.45 -9.34 -12.34
CA GLU A 50 -8.75 -8.67 -12.34
C GLU A 50 -9.68 -9.22 -11.26
N GLU A 51 -9.71 -10.53 -11.09
CA GLU A 51 -10.50 -11.19 -10.04
C GLU A 51 -10.00 -10.85 -8.63
N ILE A 52 -8.68 -10.76 -8.41
CA ILE A 52 -8.11 -10.31 -7.13
C ILE A 52 -8.55 -8.88 -6.82
N ILE A 53 -8.45 -7.97 -7.78
CA ILE A 53 -8.85 -6.55 -7.61
C ILE A 53 -10.36 -6.47 -7.33
N ARG A 54 -11.18 -7.23 -8.06
CA ARG A 54 -12.64 -7.29 -7.85
C ARG A 54 -12.99 -7.75 -6.45
N LYS A 55 -12.39 -8.85 -5.97
CA LYS A 55 -12.60 -9.39 -4.62
C LYS A 55 -12.13 -8.41 -3.54
N GLN A 56 -10.97 -7.79 -3.74
CA GLN A 56 -10.45 -6.77 -2.82
C GLN A 56 -11.41 -5.58 -2.71
N ARG A 57 -11.93 -5.08 -3.84
CA ARG A 57 -12.91 -3.99 -3.86
C ARG A 57 -14.18 -4.35 -3.08
N GLN A 58 -14.72 -5.54 -3.30
CA GLN A 58 -15.89 -6.04 -2.57
C GLN A 58 -15.61 -6.13 -1.06
N GLY A 59 -14.46 -6.69 -0.67
CA GLY A 59 -14.03 -6.77 0.73
C GLY A 59 -13.90 -5.39 1.39
N ILE A 60 -13.27 -4.43 0.70
CA ILE A 60 -13.16 -3.04 1.16
C ILE A 60 -14.54 -2.42 1.34
N GLU A 61 -15.46 -2.61 0.40
CA GLU A 61 -16.82 -2.06 0.48
C GLU A 61 -17.58 -2.60 1.71
N ILE A 62 -17.52 -3.91 1.94
CA ILE A 62 -18.13 -4.55 3.12
C ILE A 62 -17.51 -3.99 4.41
N ALA A 63 -16.19 -3.89 4.48
CA ALA A 63 -15.50 -3.39 5.67
C ALA A 63 -15.74 -1.88 5.90
N LYS A 64 -15.94 -1.09 4.84
CA LYS A 64 -16.40 0.31 4.94
C LYS A 64 -17.81 0.40 5.49
N LYS A 65 -18.76 -0.41 4.97
CA LYS A 65 -20.14 -0.49 5.50
C LYS A 65 -20.18 -0.88 6.97
N LYS A 66 -19.27 -1.74 7.42
CA LYS A 66 -19.10 -2.13 8.84
C LYS A 66 -18.36 -1.09 9.70
N GLY A 67 -17.88 0.02 9.12
CA GLY A 67 -17.18 1.07 9.86
C GLY A 67 -15.76 0.72 10.33
N HIS A 68 -15.13 -0.32 9.75
CA HIS A 68 -13.75 -0.69 10.12
C HIS A 68 -12.70 0.31 9.62
N TYR A 69 -12.98 0.98 8.50
CA TYR A 69 -12.09 2.01 7.96
C TYR A 69 -12.26 3.33 8.71
N LYS A 70 -11.33 3.61 9.65
CA LYS A 70 -11.29 4.84 10.46
C LYS A 70 -10.18 5.81 10.06
N GLY A 71 -9.59 5.61 8.88
CA GLY A 71 -8.45 6.40 8.40
C GLY A 71 -7.15 6.09 9.16
N ARG A 72 -6.18 7.01 9.02
CA ARG A 72 -4.89 6.91 9.72
C ARG A 72 -5.11 7.29 11.20
N PRO A 73 -4.67 6.47 12.16
CA PRO A 73 -4.74 6.85 13.57
C PRO A 73 -3.91 8.10 13.83
N MET A 74 -4.38 8.95 14.74
CA MET A 74 -3.70 10.18 15.13
C MET A 74 -2.30 9.86 15.67
N LYS A 75 -1.30 10.59 15.15
CA LYS A 75 0.11 10.41 15.55
C LYS A 75 0.31 10.88 16.99
N TYR A 76 -0.04 12.13 17.29
CA TYR A 76 0.07 12.72 18.62
C TYR A 76 -1.28 12.67 19.32
N ALA A 77 -1.48 11.61 20.11
CA ALA A 77 -2.69 11.34 20.87
C ALA A 77 -2.34 10.62 22.18
N ALA A 78 -3.23 10.71 23.17
CA ALA A 78 -3.06 10.09 24.49
C ALA A 78 -2.81 8.57 24.40
N ASN A 79 -3.41 7.90 23.41
CA ASN A 79 -3.32 6.46 23.16
C ASN A 79 -2.48 6.11 21.91
N ALA A 80 -1.64 7.02 21.42
CA ALA A 80 -0.78 6.76 20.26
C ALA A 80 0.09 5.51 20.48
N LYS A 81 0.31 4.71 19.43
CA LYS A 81 1.07 3.46 19.54
C LYS A 81 2.55 3.69 19.89
N ASN A 82 3.12 4.78 19.37
CA ASN A 82 4.53 5.12 19.57
C ASN A 82 4.70 5.89 20.89
N LEU A 83 5.63 5.44 21.74
CA LEU A 83 5.90 6.06 23.03
C LEU A 83 6.35 7.53 22.89
N ARG A 84 7.20 7.85 21.92
CA ARG A 84 7.66 9.23 21.69
C ARG A 84 6.50 10.14 21.33
N ASP A 85 5.63 9.72 20.43
CA ASP A 85 4.48 10.52 20.02
C ASP A 85 3.50 10.78 21.19
N ARG A 86 3.34 9.80 22.11
CA ARG A 86 2.58 10.00 23.35
C ARG A 86 3.24 11.00 24.30
N MET A 87 4.56 10.91 24.47
CA MET A 87 5.32 11.85 25.29
C MET A 87 5.20 13.27 24.74
N THR A 88 5.38 13.46 23.44
CA THR A 88 5.20 14.76 22.77
C THR A 88 3.78 15.29 22.96
N TYR A 89 2.75 14.45 22.80
CA TYR A 89 1.36 14.84 23.08
C TYR A 89 1.20 15.34 24.53
N ASN A 90 1.70 14.60 25.52
CA ASN A 90 1.59 14.97 26.93
C ASN A 90 2.32 16.29 27.24
N VAL A 91 3.50 16.51 26.64
CA VAL A 91 4.23 17.79 26.75
C VAL A 91 3.38 18.94 26.21
N ILE A 92 2.81 18.79 25.01
CA ILE A 92 1.93 19.81 24.42
C ILE A 92 0.73 20.09 25.34
N VAL A 93 0.06 19.05 25.85
CA VAL A 93 -1.08 19.20 26.78
C VAL A 93 -0.66 19.94 28.05
N SER A 94 0.50 19.60 28.63
CA SER A 94 1.00 20.27 29.83
C SER A 94 1.31 21.76 29.61
N LYS A 95 1.88 22.11 28.44
CA LYS A 95 2.19 23.50 28.06
C LYS A 95 0.91 24.31 27.83
N LEU A 96 -0.07 23.71 27.16
CA LEU A 96 -1.40 24.32 26.96
C LEU A 96 -2.12 24.58 28.28
N LYS A 97 -2.07 23.65 29.24
CA LYS A 97 -2.65 23.83 30.59
C LYS A 97 -1.96 24.92 31.41
N LYS A 98 -0.68 25.19 31.15
CA LYS A 98 0.08 26.31 31.74
C LYS A 98 -0.15 27.64 31.01
N SER A 99 -1.07 27.68 30.04
CA SER A 99 -1.36 28.86 29.21
C SER A 99 -0.15 29.40 28.45
N GLU A 100 0.79 28.52 28.05
CA GLU A 100 1.92 28.92 27.21
C GLU A 100 1.45 29.38 25.81
N PRO A 101 2.09 30.41 25.21
CA PRO A 101 1.74 30.87 23.88
C PRO A 101 1.91 29.77 22.83
N ILE A 102 0.86 29.48 22.05
CA ILE A 102 0.83 28.44 21.00
C ILE A 102 1.97 28.62 19.98
N LYS A 103 2.42 29.86 19.76
CA LYS A 103 3.51 30.18 18.83
C LYS A 103 4.82 29.45 19.18
N ASN A 104 5.11 29.24 20.48
CA ASN A 104 6.40 28.75 20.98
C ASN A 104 6.41 27.21 21.10
N ILE A 105 5.25 26.57 21.25
CA ILE A 105 5.14 25.13 21.46
C ILE A 105 5.75 24.30 20.30
N PRO A 106 5.54 24.63 19.02
CA PRO A 106 6.16 23.94 17.88
C PRO A 106 7.69 23.90 17.91
N GLU A 107 8.33 24.98 18.35
CA GLU A 107 9.79 25.12 18.31
C GLU A 107 10.47 24.12 19.25
N GLU A 108 9.82 23.79 20.37
CA GLU A 108 10.35 22.86 21.37
C GLU A 108 9.90 21.42 21.17
N THR A 109 8.77 21.20 20.48
CA THR A 109 8.14 19.86 20.37
C THR A 109 8.26 19.23 18.99
N ASP A 110 8.82 19.95 18.01
CA ASP A 110 8.98 19.51 16.62
C ASP A 110 7.64 19.02 16.01
N VAL A 111 6.56 19.76 16.28
CA VAL A 111 5.24 19.53 15.70
C VAL A 111 4.73 20.77 14.98
N THR A 112 3.81 20.60 14.03
CA THR A 112 3.19 21.73 13.34
C THR A 112 2.23 22.50 14.26
N ARG A 113 2.06 23.80 13.99
CA ARG A 113 1.07 24.64 14.71
C ARG A 113 -0.33 24.04 14.64
N ASP A 114 -0.73 23.50 13.50
CA ASP A 114 -2.05 22.85 13.31
C ASP A 114 -2.24 21.67 14.26
N THR A 115 -1.17 20.91 14.54
CA THR A 115 -1.21 19.82 15.50
C THR A 115 -1.48 20.34 16.90
N VAL A 116 -0.88 21.48 17.28
CA VAL A 116 -1.09 22.11 18.59
C VAL A 116 -2.51 22.68 18.69
N TYR A 117 -3.00 23.38 17.65
CA TYR A 117 -4.37 23.90 17.61
C TYR A 117 -5.41 22.79 17.68
N ARG A 118 -5.21 21.69 16.95
CA ARG A 118 -6.08 20.51 17.03
C ARG A 118 -6.12 19.93 18.45
N ILE A 119 -4.96 19.73 19.09
CA ILE A 119 -4.89 19.20 20.46
C ILE A 119 -5.58 20.15 21.44
N LYS A 120 -5.42 21.47 21.26
CA LYS A 120 -6.13 22.47 22.07
C LYS A 120 -7.65 22.33 21.92
N GLY A 121 -8.17 22.23 20.70
CA GLY A 121 -9.60 22.03 20.45
C GLY A 121 -10.13 20.74 21.08
N GLU A 122 -9.38 19.63 20.99
CA GLU A 122 -9.73 18.36 21.64
C GLU A 122 -9.84 18.48 23.17
N LEU A 123 -9.02 19.32 23.80
CA LEU A 123 -9.09 19.57 25.25
C LEU A 123 -10.29 20.44 25.65
N GLU A 124 -10.64 21.42 24.81
CA GLU A 124 -11.82 22.28 25.02
C GLU A 124 -13.13 21.50 24.88
N GLU A 125 -13.21 20.54 23.96
CA GLU A 125 -14.37 19.65 23.79
C GLU A 125 -14.54 18.62 24.91
N LEU A 126 -13.47 18.34 25.68
CA LEU A 126 -13.45 17.39 26.80
C LEU A 126 -13.72 18.05 28.17
N SER A 127 -13.83 19.37 28.23
CA SER A 127 -14.02 20.17 29.45
C SER A 127 -15.49 20.56 29.65
#